data_AF-A0AA38IYX2-F1
#
_entry.id   AF-A0AA38IYX2-F1
#
_cell.length_a   1.000
_cell.length_b   1.000
_cell.length_c   1.000
_cell.angle_alpha   90.00
_cell.angle_beta   90.00
_cell.angle_gamma   90.00
#
_symmetry.space_group_name_H-M   'P 1'
#
loop_
_entity.id
_entity.type
_entity.pdbx_description
1 polymer ?
#
loop_
_entity_poly.entity_id
_entity_poly.type
_entity_poly.pdbx_seq_one_letter_code
_entity_poly.pdbx_strand_id
1 'polypeptide(L)'
;MQKFDWTSAIELNFMALRIVEENGKLYKFNAYTVYAIFNAIILIGLHNLSQIANIFVVYTDMTTLVYTCFILIINVLAVVKTCFFARNLGNMKKLFRILNSHQFQPKTEKQVKLVQPILKRWKTCYICWGVFMGFCIPLWVIGPFTVSGRMLIMPAWCPFSLEKNFNYAMAYIYQAVCFTYLSVGNINVDTMVYGLLMYTNIQCDLLCDNLANLDGNAEEFNTKLMNCVKHHETILSFAATANSIFDLIVLGQFATSALTIALSLLQLSLVDRFDAVAAVTLFYILDLAGQQFFYCWFSNEVEMKSRKIPYSIFSSQWIDISFHVREFGN
;
A
#
# COMPACT_ATOMS: atom_id res chain seq x y z
N MET A 1 4.42 -7.11 -31.72
CA MET A 1 4.55 -6.05 -30.70
C MET A 1 5.50 -6.51 -29.61
N GLN A 2 6.34 -5.61 -29.09
CA GLN A 2 7.15 -5.89 -27.90
C GLN A 2 6.24 -6.06 -26.68
N LYS A 3 6.58 -6.99 -25.78
CA LYS A 3 5.81 -7.25 -24.55
C LYS A 3 5.74 -5.98 -23.70
N PHE A 4 4.54 -5.61 -23.25
CA PHE A 4 4.34 -4.44 -22.40
C PHE A 4 4.90 -4.70 -21.00
N ASP A 5 5.76 -3.79 -20.53
CA ASP A 5 6.42 -3.88 -19.23
C ASP A 5 5.54 -3.29 -18.11
N TRP A 6 4.76 -4.17 -17.48
CA TRP A 6 3.98 -3.83 -16.30
C TRP A 6 4.84 -3.55 -15.07
N THR A 7 6.04 -4.13 -14.98
CA THR A 7 6.88 -4.08 -13.79
C THR A 7 7.46 -2.69 -13.53
N SER A 8 7.75 -1.92 -14.58
CA SER A 8 8.24 -0.54 -14.46
C SER A 8 7.34 0.41 -13.63
N ALA A 9 6.07 0.06 -13.40
CA ALA A 9 5.14 0.87 -12.63
C ALA A 9 5.29 0.69 -11.10
N ILE A 10 5.93 -0.38 -10.65
CA ILE A 10 6.06 -0.75 -9.23
C ILE A 10 7.49 -1.17 -8.87
N GLU A 11 8.46 -0.96 -9.76
CA GLU A 11 9.88 -1.25 -9.52
C GLU A 11 10.40 -0.56 -8.26
N LEU A 12 9.94 0.67 -7.97
CA LEU A 12 10.29 1.41 -6.77
C LEU A 12 9.79 0.72 -5.49
N ASN A 13 8.56 0.18 -5.51
CA ASN A 13 8.04 -0.64 -4.41
C ASN A 13 8.94 -1.86 -4.17
N PHE A 14 9.34 -2.55 -5.24
CA PHE A 14 10.22 -3.69 -5.11
C PHE A 14 11.62 -3.33 -4.65
N MET A 15 12.19 -2.20 -5.08
CA MET A 15 13.49 -1.74 -4.63
C MET A 15 13.46 -1.42 -3.12
N ALA A 16 12.39 -0.78 -2.64
CA ALA A 16 12.21 -0.53 -1.22
C ALA A 16 11.93 -1.83 -0.43
N LEU A 17 11.19 -2.77 -1.01
CA LEU A 17 10.95 -4.10 -0.44
C LEU A 17 12.12 -5.07 -0.62
N ARG A 18 13.15 -4.77 -1.41
CA ARG A 18 14.41 -5.55 -1.48
C ARG A 18 15.27 -5.38 -0.22
N ILE A 19 14.97 -4.39 0.60
CA ILE A 19 15.40 -4.35 2.00
C ILE A 19 14.80 -5.57 2.77
N VAL A 20 13.75 -6.21 2.23
CA VAL A 20 13.03 -7.38 2.76
C VAL A 20 13.12 -8.69 1.92
N GLU A 21 13.57 -8.70 0.64
CA GLU A 21 13.93 -9.95 -0.07
C GLU A 21 15.12 -9.85 -1.06
N GLU A 22 16.07 -10.80 -0.99
CA GLU A 22 17.07 -11.08 -2.03
C GLU A 22 16.58 -12.20 -2.98
N ASN A 23 16.37 -11.85 -4.26
CA ASN A 23 16.29 -12.78 -5.40
C ASN A 23 15.36 -14.00 -5.29
N GLY A 24 14.04 -13.79 -5.22
CA GLY A 24 13.03 -14.57 -5.94
C GLY A 24 12.89 -16.08 -5.68
N LYS A 25 13.79 -16.72 -4.94
CA LYS A 25 13.78 -18.14 -4.58
C LYS A 25 13.34 -18.24 -3.12
N LEU A 26 12.17 -18.85 -2.93
CA LEU A 26 11.62 -19.21 -1.62
C LEU A 26 12.68 -19.85 -0.73
N TYR A 27 12.76 -19.41 0.53
CA TYR A 27 13.16 -20.21 1.69
C TYR A 27 14.41 -21.08 1.52
N LYS A 28 15.57 -20.47 1.27
CA LYS A 28 16.79 -20.98 1.89
C LYS A 28 17.08 -20.11 3.10
N PHE A 29 17.23 -20.72 4.27
CA PHE A 29 17.75 -20.05 5.46
C PHE A 29 19.16 -19.55 5.12
N ASN A 30 19.23 -18.32 4.63
CA ASN A 30 20.44 -17.67 4.16
C ASN A 30 20.77 -16.51 5.11
N ALA A 31 21.97 -15.94 4.97
CA ALA A 31 22.41 -14.80 5.77
C ALA A 31 21.40 -13.63 5.73
N TYR A 32 20.70 -13.49 4.61
CA TYR A 32 19.65 -12.51 4.41
C TYR A 32 18.41 -12.75 5.29
N THR A 33 17.95 -14.00 5.42
CA THR A 33 16.82 -14.36 6.30
C THR A 33 17.17 -14.07 7.76
N VAL A 34 18.40 -14.38 8.18
CA VAL A 34 18.90 -14.07 9.52
C VAL A 34 18.96 -12.56 9.75
N TYR A 35 19.45 -11.80 8.77
CA TYR A 35 19.44 -10.34 8.80
C TYR A 35 18.01 -9.77 8.90
N ALA A 36 17.07 -10.26 8.11
CA ALA A 36 15.69 -9.80 8.13
C ALA A 36 15.00 -10.09 9.48
N ILE A 37 15.21 -11.28 10.05
CA ILE A 37 14.70 -11.65 11.38
C ILE A 37 15.32 -10.76 12.46
N PHE A 38 16.63 -10.52 12.40
CA PHE A 38 17.33 -9.64 13.33
C PHE A 38 16.79 -8.21 13.29
N ASN A 39 16.62 -7.63 12.10
CA ASN A 39 16.01 -6.31 11.93
C ASN A 39 14.56 -6.29 12.44
N ALA A 40 13.77 -7.32 12.17
CA ALA A 40 12.39 -7.40 12.68
C ALA A 40 12.35 -7.47 14.21
N ILE A 41 13.22 -8.25 14.86
CA ILE A 41 13.24 -8.34 16.32
C ILE A 41 13.71 -7.01 16.94
N ILE A 42 14.78 -6.43 16.41
CA ILE A 42 15.41 -5.26 17.01
C ILE A 42 14.66 -3.98 16.63
N LEU A 43 14.53 -3.67 15.35
CA LEU A 43 13.93 -2.39 14.92
C LEU A 43 12.44 -2.32 15.17
N ILE A 44 11.75 -3.47 15.10
CA ILE A 44 10.30 -3.51 15.21
C ILE A 44 9.87 -4.02 16.60
N GLY A 45 10.31 -5.22 16.99
CA GLY A 45 9.88 -5.88 18.22
C GLY A 45 10.27 -5.10 19.49
N LEU A 46 11.57 -4.86 19.67
CA LEU A 46 12.09 -4.20 20.87
C LEU A 46 11.57 -2.76 20.99
N HIS A 47 11.47 -2.04 19.87
CA HIS A 47 10.92 -0.68 19.88
C HIS A 47 9.45 -0.65 20.33
N ASN A 48 8.58 -1.49 19.77
CA ASN A 48 7.17 -1.54 20.17
C ASN A 48 7.01 -1.97 21.64
N LEU A 49 7.82 -2.92 22.12
CA LEU A 49 7.82 -3.32 23.53
C LEU A 49 8.20 -2.15 24.46
N SER A 50 9.18 -1.35 24.07
CA SER A 50 9.59 -0.14 24.80
C SER A 50 8.48 0.92 24.84
N GLN A 51 7.70 1.08 23.76
CA GLN A 51 6.52 1.96 23.75
C GLN A 51 5.38 1.43 24.63
N ILE A 52 5.12 0.11 24.61
CA ILE A 52 4.13 -0.52 25.50
C ILE A 52 4.52 -0.33 26.96
N ALA A 53 5.79 -0.57 27.30
CA ALA A 53 6.30 -0.32 28.65
C ALA A 53 6.15 1.16 29.06
N ASN A 54 6.32 2.09 28.11
CA ASN A 54 6.15 3.52 28.36
C ASN A 54 4.73 3.88 28.83
N ILE A 55 3.69 3.20 28.33
CA ILE A 55 2.30 3.43 28.76
C ILE A 55 2.16 3.29 30.27
N PHE A 56 2.77 2.27 30.87
CA PHE A 56 2.72 2.05 32.32
C PHE A 56 3.49 3.08 33.13
N VAL A 57 4.38 3.84 32.49
CA VAL A 57 5.16 4.91 33.14
C VAL A 57 4.44 6.25 33.03
N VAL A 58 3.80 6.52 31.89
CA VAL A 58 3.21 7.83 31.58
C VAL A 58 1.69 7.90 31.76
N TYR A 59 1.04 6.83 32.25
CA TYR A 59 -0.44 6.72 32.31
C TYR A 59 -1.13 7.85 33.09
N THR A 60 -0.42 8.53 33.99
CA THR A 60 -0.96 9.66 34.76
C THR A 60 -0.93 10.99 34.01
N ASP A 61 -0.06 11.13 33.00
CA ASP A 61 0.02 12.33 32.16
C ASP A 61 -0.75 12.11 30.85
N MET A 62 -1.96 12.67 30.79
CA MET A 62 -2.86 12.50 29.65
C MET A 62 -2.25 12.96 28.32
N THR A 63 -1.44 14.02 28.32
CA THR A 63 -0.83 14.57 27.10
C THR A 63 0.20 13.59 26.54
N THR A 64 1.10 13.07 27.39
CA THR A 64 2.10 12.08 26.96
C THR A 64 1.47 10.72 26.68
N LEU A 65 0.43 10.33 27.41
CA LEU A 65 -0.30 9.08 27.19
C LEU A 65 -0.97 9.07 25.82
N VAL A 66 -1.74 10.10 25.48
CA VAL A 66 -2.42 10.22 24.19
C VAL A 66 -1.40 10.21 23.04
N TYR A 67 -0.33 10.99 23.18
CA TYR A 67 0.77 11.03 22.22
C TYR A 67 1.44 9.66 22.02
N THR A 68 1.70 8.92 23.10
CA THR A 68 2.25 7.56 23.04
C THR A 68 1.29 6.59 22.35
N CYS A 69 0.00 6.64 22.69
CA CYS A 69 -1.00 5.70 22.21
C CYS A 69 -1.21 5.79 20.69
N PHE A 70 -1.36 7.00 20.13
CA PHE A 70 -1.65 7.12 18.70
C PHE A 70 -0.45 6.72 17.82
N ILE A 71 0.79 6.92 18.32
CA ILE A 71 2.01 6.45 17.63
C ILE A 71 2.07 4.93 17.70
N LEU A 72 1.86 4.35 18.89
CA LEU A 72 1.92 2.91 19.10
C LEU A 72 0.92 2.16 18.23
N ILE A 73 -0.32 2.64 18.11
CA ILE A 73 -1.38 1.97 17.32
C ILE A 73 -0.94 1.79 15.86
N ILE A 74 -0.39 2.83 15.24
CA ILE A 74 0.09 2.75 13.85
C ILE A 74 1.37 1.93 13.73
N ASN A 75 2.29 2.02 14.69
CA ASN A 75 3.49 1.18 14.70
C ASN A 75 3.13 -0.32 14.77
N VAL A 76 2.19 -0.69 15.65
CA VAL A 76 1.68 -2.06 15.75
C VAL A 76 1.05 -2.51 14.43
N LEU A 77 0.24 -1.65 13.79
CA LEU A 77 -0.31 -1.96 12.48
C LEU A 77 0.78 -2.16 11.42
N ALA A 78 1.80 -1.29 11.39
CA ALA A 78 2.91 -1.41 10.45
C ALA A 78 3.65 -2.75 10.60
N VAL A 79 3.78 -3.24 11.84
CA VAL A 79 4.30 -4.60 12.12
C VAL A 79 3.40 -5.66 11.50
N VAL A 80 2.09 -5.58 11.76
CA VAL A 80 1.10 -6.53 11.24
C VAL A 80 1.14 -6.54 9.71
N LYS A 81 1.12 -5.37 9.06
CA LYS A 81 1.24 -5.21 7.60
C LYS A 81 2.48 -5.89 7.04
N THR A 82 3.64 -5.60 7.64
CA THR A 82 4.93 -6.15 7.19
C THR A 82 4.95 -7.67 7.31
N CYS A 83 4.46 -8.21 8.44
CA CYS A 83 4.34 -9.65 8.67
C CYS A 83 3.37 -10.33 7.68
N PHE A 84 2.19 -9.74 7.45
CA PHE A 84 1.21 -10.28 6.52
C PHE A 84 1.73 -10.24 5.07
N PHE A 85 2.38 -9.15 4.68
CA PHE A 85 3.01 -9.04 3.37
C PHE A 85 4.09 -10.11 3.19
N ALA A 86 4.99 -10.27 4.16
CA ALA A 86 6.04 -11.29 4.13
C ALA A 86 5.49 -12.71 4.02
N ARG A 87 4.43 -13.04 4.77
CA ARG A 87 3.74 -14.35 4.70
C ARG A 87 3.09 -14.60 3.34
N ASN A 88 2.60 -13.56 2.68
CA ASN A 88 1.88 -13.65 1.41
C ASN A 88 2.76 -13.40 0.17
N LEU A 89 4.09 -13.32 0.31
CA LEU A 89 5.02 -13.14 -0.81
C LEU A 89 4.82 -14.17 -1.94
N GLY A 90 4.46 -15.41 -1.60
CA GLY A 90 4.13 -16.44 -2.60
C GLY A 90 2.93 -16.07 -3.47
N ASN A 91 1.86 -15.56 -2.85
CA ASN A 91 0.65 -15.08 -3.55
C ASN A 91 0.95 -13.80 -4.35
N MET A 92 1.79 -12.91 -3.83
CA MET A 92 2.28 -11.75 -4.59
C MET A 92 3.01 -12.17 -5.86
N LYS A 93 3.92 -13.15 -5.78
CA LYS A 93 4.61 -13.71 -6.97
C LYS A 93 3.63 -14.31 -7.97
N LYS A 94 2.56 -14.96 -7.51
CA LYS A 94 1.47 -15.46 -8.38
C LYS A 94 0.77 -14.33 -9.11
N LEU A 95 0.39 -13.25 -8.41
CA LEU A 95 -0.21 -12.05 -9.03
C LEU A 95 0.69 -11.47 -10.12
N PHE A 96 2.00 -11.37 -9.89
CA PHE A 96 2.94 -10.88 -10.91
C PHE A 96 3.08 -11.79 -12.13
N ARG A 97 2.97 -13.11 -11.94
CA ARG A 97 2.93 -14.06 -13.06
C ARG A 97 1.67 -13.87 -13.89
N ILE A 98 0.51 -13.66 -13.25
CA ILE A 98 -0.75 -13.37 -13.94
C ILE A 98 -0.66 -12.05 -14.70
N LEU A 99 -0.14 -11.00 -14.07
CA LEU A 99 0.05 -9.69 -14.69
C LEU A 99 0.92 -9.75 -15.96
N ASN A 100 1.95 -10.61 -15.95
CA ASN A 100 2.85 -10.83 -17.08
C ASN A 100 2.38 -11.92 -18.05
N SER A 101 1.19 -12.49 -17.85
CA SER A 101 0.60 -13.47 -18.75
C SER A 101 0.17 -12.83 -20.07
N HIS A 102 0.05 -13.65 -21.11
CA HIS A 102 -0.43 -13.19 -22.42
C HIS A 102 -1.83 -12.55 -22.34
N GLN A 103 -2.68 -13.03 -21.42
CA GLN A 103 -4.05 -12.54 -21.25
C GLN A 103 -4.10 -11.07 -20.84
N PHE A 104 -3.14 -10.62 -20.03
CA PHE A 104 -3.09 -9.27 -19.48
C PHE A 104 -2.25 -8.30 -20.34
N GLN A 105 -1.79 -8.73 -21.50
CA GLN A 105 -1.04 -7.87 -22.42
C GLN A 105 -1.99 -7.05 -23.30
N PRO A 106 -1.72 -5.75 -23.51
CA PRO A 106 -2.42 -4.99 -24.54
C PRO A 106 -2.10 -5.59 -25.92
N LYS A 107 -3.13 -5.78 -26.75
CA LYS A 107 -3.03 -6.45 -28.06
C LYS A 107 -2.92 -5.48 -29.23
N THR A 108 -3.33 -4.23 -29.04
CA THR A 108 -3.39 -3.21 -30.09
C THR A 108 -2.70 -1.92 -29.67
N GLU A 109 -2.30 -1.07 -30.62
CA GLU A 109 -1.71 0.24 -30.31
C GLU A 109 -2.70 1.15 -29.59
N LYS A 110 -3.98 1.03 -29.91
CA LYS A 110 -5.08 1.72 -29.22
C LYS A 110 -5.09 1.35 -27.73
N GLN A 111 -4.97 0.07 -27.40
CA GLN A 111 -4.89 -0.40 -26.01
C GLN A 111 -3.63 0.10 -25.31
N VAL A 112 -2.48 0.12 -25.99
CA VAL A 112 -1.26 0.72 -25.42
C VAL A 112 -1.48 2.21 -25.08
N LYS A 113 -2.09 2.98 -26.00
CA LYS A 113 -2.44 4.39 -25.79
C LYS A 113 -3.49 4.60 -24.70
N LEU A 114 -4.36 3.62 -24.45
CA LEU A 114 -5.32 3.61 -23.34
C LEU A 114 -4.63 3.42 -21.98
N VAL A 115 -3.64 2.51 -21.92
CA VAL A 115 -2.94 2.14 -20.69
C VAL A 115 -1.94 3.20 -20.22
N GLN A 116 -1.17 3.78 -21.16
CA GLN A 116 -0.10 4.74 -20.85
C GLN A 116 -0.51 5.92 -19.94
N PRO A 117 -1.63 6.65 -20.18
CA PRO A 117 -2.00 7.77 -19.32
C PRO A 117 -2.36 7.33 -17.89
N ILE A 118 -2.96 6.15 -17.73
CA ILE A 118 -3.30 5.60 -16.40
C ILE A 118 -2.01 5.31 -15.62
N LEU A 119 -1.03 4.66 -16.26
CA LEU A 119 0.27 4.39 -15.64
C LEU A 119 1.06 5.67 -15.36
N LYS A 120 0.99 6.68 -16.24
CA LYS A 120 1.61 7.98 -16.00
C LYS A 120 0.99 8.65 -14.79
N ARG A 121 -0.34 8.66 -14.69
CA ARG A 121 -1.07 9.20 -13.53
C ARG A 121 -0.68 8.49 -12.24
N TRP A 122 -0.62 7.16 -12.26
CA TRP A 122 -0.13 6.35 -11.15
C TRP A 122 1.29 6.75 -10.73
N LYS A 123 2.24 6.78 -11.66
CA LYS A 123 3.63 7.17 -11.39
C LYS A 123 3.71 8.58 -10.80
N THR A 124 2.92 9.53 -11.32
CA THR A 124 2.85 10.87 -10.75
C THR A 124 2.32 10.86 -9.32
N CYS A 125 1.20 10.17 -9.05
CA CYS A 125 0.66 10.05 -7.69
C CYS A 125 1.66 9.42 -6.72
N TYR A 126 2.32 8.33 -7.14
CA TYR A 126 3.34 7.64 -6.36
C TYR A 126 4.54 8.55 -6.06
N ILE A 127 5.06 9.27 -7.05
CA ILE A 127 6.19 10.20 -6.86
C ILE A 127 5.78 11.36 -5.96
N CYS A 128 4.62 11.99 -6.18
CA CYS A 128 4.13 13.07 -5.32
C CYS A 128 3.98 12.60 -3.87
N TRP A 129 3.43 11.40 -3.66
CA TRP A 129 3.32 10.79 -2.33
C TRP A 129 4.69 10.51 -1.72
N GLY A 130 5.62 9.96 -2.50
CA GLY A 130 7.00 9.70 -2.06
C GLY A 130 7.75 10.98 -1.68
N VAL A 131 7.57 12.07 -2.42
CA VAL A 131 8.15 13.39 -2.11
C VAL A 131 7.53 13.96 -0.83
N PHE A 132 6.20 13.89 -0.68
CA PHE A 132 5.51 14.31 0.53
C PHE A 132 6.04 13.54 1.76
N MET A 133 6.13 12.22 1.67
CA MET A 133 6.67 11.39 2.76
C MET A 133 8.16 11.62 3.00
N GLY A 134 8.93 11.89 1.94
CA GLY A 134 10.34 12.28 2.03
C GLY A 134 10.56 13.61 2.76
N PHE A 135 9.53 14.46 2.86
CA PHE A 135 9.54 15.66 3.68
C PHE A 135 9.01 15.41 5.09
N CYS A 136 7.93 14.63 5.25
CA CYS A 136 7.33 14.33 6.54
C CYS A 136 8.24 13.52 7.47
N ILE A 137 8.95 12.52 6.94
CA ILE A 137 9.82 11.66 7.77
C ILE A 137 10.95 12.47 8.44
N PRO A 138 11.74 13.28 7.71
CA PRO A 138 12.74 14.16 8.33
C PRO A 138 12.14 15.17 9.31
N LEU A 139 10.96 15.73 9.03
CA LEU A 139 10.30 16.64 9.96
C LEU A 139 10.01 15.97 11.31
N TRP A 140 9.52 14.73 11.29
CA TRP A 140 9.31 13.94 12.51
C TRP A 140 10.62 13.66 13.25
N VAL A 141 11.68 13.32 12.51
CA VAL A 141 13.01 13.07 13.10
C VAL A 141 13.63 14.34 13.64
N ILE A 142 13.44 15.51 13.03
CA ILE A 142 14.08 16.77 13.46
C ILE A 142 13.25 17.52 14.51
N GLY A 143 11.92 17.34 14.50
CA GLY A 143 10.98 18.03 15.39
C GLY A 143 11.39 18.09 16.86
N PRO A 144 11.86 16.99 17.49
CA PRO A 144 12.30 17.03 18.88
C PRO A 144 13.45 18.01 19.18
N PHE A 145 14.27 18.39 18.19
CA PHE A 145 15.36 19.36 18.37
C PHE A 145 14.89 20.82 18.36
N THR A 146 13.65 21.09 17.92
CA THR A 146 13.10 22.45 17.91
C THR A 146 12.43 22.82 19.23
N VAL A 147 12.24 21.84 20.12
CA VAL A 147 11.65 22.01 21.46
C VAL A 147 12.76 22.03 22.51
N SER A 148 12.63 22.90 23.51
CA SER A 148 13.56 22.96 24.63
C SER A 148 13.43 21.73 25.53
N GLY A 149 14.48 20.93 25.60
CA GLY A 149 14.56 19.73 26.45
C GLY A 149 15.07 18.51 25.69
N ARG A 150 15.26 17.40 26.40
CA ARG A 150 15.64 16.12 25.79
C ARG A 150 14.38 15.33 25.46
N MET A 151 13.83 15.56 24.28
CA MET A 151 12.70 14.81 23.76
C MET A 151 13.18 13.71 22.81
N LEU A 152 12.61 12.51 22.93
CA LEU A 152 12.81 11.41 21.98
C LEU A 152 11.84 11.54 20.79
N ILE A 153 12.19 10.96 19.64
CA ILE A 153 11.36 10.99 18.43
C ILE A 153 9.99 10.36 18.69
N MET A 154 10.00 9.25 19.41
CA MET A 154 8.78 8.59 19.88
C MET A 154 8.91 8.35 21.38
N PRO A 155 7.88 8.65 22.19
CA PRO A 155 7.89 8.35 23.62
C PRO A 155 8.06 6.84 23.82
N ALA A 156 9.09 6.46 24.56
CA ALA A 156 9.43 5.06 24.77
C ALA A 156 10.22 4.91 26.08
N TRP A 157 9.99 3.81 26.79
CA TRP A 157 10.71 3.53 28.03
C TRP A 157 12.11 3.01 27.74
N CYS A 158 13.13 3.64 28.32
CA CYS A 158 14.52 3.20 28.18
C CYS A 158 15.01 2.56 29.49
N PRO A 159 15.70 1.41 29.44
CA PRO A 159 16.27 0.77 30.62
C PRO A 159 17.51 1.49 31.19
N PHE A 160 17.87 2.65 30.64
CA PHE A 160 19.02 3.46 31.02
C PHE A 160 18.64 4.94 31.08
N SER A 161 19.36 5.71 31.91
CA SER A 161 19.14 7.16 32.04
C SER A 161 19.51 7.91 30.75
N LEU A 162 18.61 8.81 30.33
CA LEU A 162 18.77 9.70 29.19
C LEU A 162 19.46 11.03 29.55
N GLU A 163 19.93 11.21 30.79
CA GLU A 163 20.65 12.42 31.22
C GLU A 163 22.04 12.52 30.58
N LYS A 164 22.70 11.37 30.33
CA LYS A 164 24.02 11.33 29.69
C LYS A 164 23.90 11.55 28.18
N ASN A 165 24.72 12.44 27.62
CA ASN A 165 24.69 12.78 26.19
C ASN A 165 24.82 11.54 25.29
N PHE A 166 25.73 10.63 25.63
CA PHE A 166 25.95 9.40 24.87
C PHE A 166 24.71 8.50 24.83
N ASN A 167 24.07 8.25 25.98
CA ASN A 167 22.87 7.42 26.07
C ASN A 167 21.70 8.01 25.28
N TYR A 168 21.50 9.33 25.41
CA TYR A 168 20.46 10.04 24.66
C TYR A 168 20.71 9.96 23.15
N ALA A 169 21.93 10.26 22.69
CA ALA A 169 22.28 10.19 21.28
C ALA A 169 22.09 8.78 20.70
N MET A 170 22.49 7.74 21.44
CA MET A 170 22.30 6.35 21.05
C MET A 170 20.81 5.99 20.91
N ALA A 171 19.99 6.32 21.91
CA ALA A 171 18.54 6.07 21.87
C ALA A 171 17.87 6.83 20.72
N TYR A 172 18.29 8.07 20.49
CA TYR A 172 17.77 8.92 19.43
C TYR A 172 18.07 8.37 18.03
N ILE A 173 19.33 8.01 17.77
CA ILE A 173 19.75 7.40 16.50
C ILE A 173 18.99 6.09 16.28
N TYR A 174 18.88 5.25 17.32
CA TYR A 174 18.12 4.02 17.25
C TYR A 174 16.65 4.27 16.86
N GLN A 175 15.97 5.21 17.51
CA GLN A 175 14.59 5.55 17.17
C GLN A 175 14.45 6.15 15.77
N ALA A 176 15.40 6.96 15.32
CA ALA A 176 15.38 7.53 13.97
C ALA A 176 15.44 6.43 12.90
N VAL A 177 16.28 5.41 13.11
CA VAL A 177 16.37 4.24 12.24
C VAL A 177 15.07 3.42 12.30
N CYS A 178 14.54 3.15 13.49
CA CYS A 178 13.30 2.38 13.67
C CYS A 178 12.12 3.07 12.99
N PHE A 179 11.95 4.38 13.23
CA PHE A 179 10.90 5.20 12.64
C PHE A 179 10.97 5.16 11.11
N THR A 180 12.15 5.48 10.55
CA THR A 180 12.35 5.48 9.09
C THR A 180 12.04 4.12 8.48
N TYR A 181 12.51 3.03 9.11
CA TYR A 181 12.26 1.67 8.64
C TYR A 181 10.76 1.33 8.65
N LEU A 182 10.06 1.61 9.75
CA LEU A 182 8.62 1.37 9.90
C LEU A 182 7.81 2.19 8.91
N SER A 183 8.11 3.49 8.75
CA SER A 183 7.42 4.37 7.81
C SER A 183 7.59 3.89 6.37
N VAL A 184 8.82 3.56 5.95
CA VAL A 184 9.08 3.06 4.59
C VAL A 184 8.34 1.74 4.36
N GLY A 185 8.40 0.80 5.30
CA GLY A 185 7.67 -0.47 5.21
C GLY A 185 6.17 -0.27 5.06
N ASN A 186 5.58 0.59 5.90
CA ASN A 186 4.16 0.90 5.88
C ASN A 186 3.71 1.49 4.53
N ILE A 187 4.41 2.53 4.05
CA ILE A 187 4.11 3.19 2.76
C ILE A 187 4.18 2.18 1.61
N ASN A 188 5.16 1.28 1.63
CA ASN A 188 5.37 0.33 0.55
C ASN A 188 4.27 -0.74 0.48
N VAL A 189 3.78 -1.21 1.63
CA VAL A 189 2.63 -2.12 1.66
C VAL A 189 1.39 -1.43 1.10
N ASP A 190 1.11 -0.19 1.51
CA ASP A 190 -0.08 0.54 1.08
C ASP A 190 -0.06 0.84 -0.43
N THR A 191 1.08 1.33 -0.91
CA THR A 191 1.27 1.61 -2.35
C THR A 191 1.28 0.33 -3.20
N MET A 192 1.68 -0.82 -2.64
CA MET A 192 1.51 -2.11 -3.32
C MET A 192 0.03 -2.44 -3.53
N VAL A 193 -0.83 -2.22 -2.52
CA VAL A 193 -2.28 -2.42 -2.66
C VAL A 193 -2.85 -1.51 -3.76
N TYR A 194 -2.50 -0.23 -3.73
CA TYR A 194 -2.95 0.71 -4.75
C TYR A 194 -2.52 0.30 -6.15
N GLY A 195 -1.29 -0.21 -6.32
CA GLY A 195 -0.79 -0.74 -7.58
C GLY A 195 -1.62 -1.92 -8.10
N LEU A 196 -1.98 -2.87 -7.23
CA LEU A 196 -2.84 -4.01 -7.60
C LEU A 196 -4.24 -3.57 -8.02
N LEU A 197 -4.83 -2.60 -7.31
CA LEU A 197 -6.12 -1.99 -7.69
C LEU A 197 -6.02 -1.27 -9.04
N MET A 198 -4.95 -0.52 -9.27
CA MET A 198 -4.69 0.13 -10.56
C MET A 198 -4.56 -0.90 -11.70
N TYR A 199 -3.82 -2.00 -11.51
CA TYR A 199 -3.75 -3.04 -12.53
C TYR A 199 -5.12 -3.66 -12.80
N THR A 200 -5.93 -3.88 -11.76
CA THR A 200 -7.29 -4.40 -11.91
C THR A 200 -8.15 -3.44 -12.74
N ASN A 201 -8.10 -2.15 -12.44
CA ASN A 201 -8.76 -1.09 -13.22
C ASN A 201 -8.33 -1.14 -14.71
N ILE A 202 -7.04 -1.14 -14.98
CA ILE A 202 -6.50 -1.19 -16.35
C ILE A 202 -7.03 -2.42 -17.11
N GLN A 203 -7.09 -3.57 -16.45
CA GLN A 203 -7.55 -4.80 -17.08
C GLN A 203 -9.05 -4.78 -17.36
N CYS A 204 -9.87 -4.15 -16.52
CA CYS A 204 -11.28 -3.87 -16.81
C CYS A 204 -11.43 -2.99 -18.07
N ASP A 205 -10.62 -1.94 -18.20
CA ASP A 205 -10.61 -1.07 -19.39
C ASP A 205 -10.21 -1.85 -20.66
N LEU A 206 -9.19 -2.69 -20.59
CA LEU A 206 -8.76 -3.54 -21.72
C LEU A 206 -9.83 -4.56 -22.11
N LEU A 207 -10.52 -5.15 -21.12
CA LEU A 207 -11.64 -6.05 -21.38
C LEU A 207 -12.81 -5.30 -22.04
N CYS A 208 -13.16 -4.11 -21.56
CA CYS A 208 -14.20 -3.28 -22.16
C CYS A 208 -13.89 -2.94 -23.62
N ASP A 209 -12.64 -2.58 -23.93
CA ASP A 209 -12.23 -2.33 -25.32
C ASP A 209 -12.33 -3.61 -26.18
N ASN A 210 -11.88 -4.76 -25.70
CA ASN A 210 -12.03 -6.03 -26.44
C ASN A 210 -13.50 -6.38 -26.69
N LEU A 211 -14.37 -6.19 -25.69
CA LEU A 211 -15.81 -6.48 -25.79
C LEU A 211 -16.52 -5.52 -26.75
N ALA A 212 -16.21 -4.23 -26.70
CA ALA A 212 -16.84 -3.23 -27.58
C ALA A 212 -16.44 -3.40 -29.05
N ASN A 213 -15.28 -4.03 -29.32
CA ASN A 213 -14.78 -4.28 -30.68
C ASN A 213 -14.87 -5.77 -31.06
N LEU A 214 -15.86 -6.49 -30.53
CA LEU A 214 -16.19 -7.82 -31.05
C LEU A 214 -16.84 -7.69 -32.43
N ASP A 215 -16.14 -8.19 -33.44
CA ASP A 215 -16.50 -8.17 -34.86
C ASP A 215 -16.05 -9.47 -35.56
N GLY A 216 -16.45 -9.64 -36.82
CA GLY A 216 -16.13 -10.81 -37.64
C GLY A 216 -17.33 -11.72 -37.88
N ASN A 217 -17.09 -12.84 -38.54
CA ASN A 217 -18.12 -13.87 -38.73
C ASN A 217 -18.48 -14.56 -37.39
N ALA A 218 -19.51 -15.40 -37.38
CA ALA A 218 -20.00 -16.03 -36.15
C ALA A 218 -18.93 -16.85 -35.38
N GLU A 219 -18.01 -17.52 -36.09
CA GLU A 219 -16.93 -18.32 -35.48
C GLU A 219 -15.84 -17.43 -34.87
N GLU A 220 -15.43 -16.38 -35.59
CA GLU A 220 -14.46 -15.40 -35.11
C GLU A 220 -14.99 -14.63 -33.90
N PHE A 221 -16.25 -14.19 -33.96
CA PHE A 221 -16.89 -13.50 -32.86
C PHE A 221 -16.95 -14.39 -31.62
N ASN A 222 -17.41 -15.64 -31.75
CA ASN A 222 -17.47 -16.58 -30.63
C ASN A 222 -16.08 -16.82 -30.03
N THR A 223 -15.05 -16.97 -30.87
CA THR A 223 -13.66 -17.11 -30.41
C THR A 223 -13.17 -15.89 -29.64
N LYS A 224 -13.45 -14.68 -30.13
CA LYS A 224 -13.10 -13.42 -29.45
C LYS A 224 -13.87 -13.26 -28.14
N LEU A 225 -15.16 -13.59 -28.11
CA LEU A 225 -15.99 -13.57 -26.91
C LEU A 225 -15.46 -14.54 -25.85
N MET A 226 -15.15 -15.78 -26.23
CA MET A 226 -14.53 -16.76 -25.33
C MET A 226 -13.20 -16.28 -24.76
N ASN A 227 -12.40 -15.57 -25.55
CA ASN A 227 -11.17 -14.95 -25.06
C ASN A 227 -11.45 -13.82 -24.05
N CYS A 228 -12.53 -13.04 -24.23
CA CYS A 228 -12.95 -12.02 -23.27
C CYS A 228 -13.48 -12.64 -21.97
N VAL A 229 -14.24 -13.74 -22.05
CA VAL A 229 -14.68 -14.50 -20.87
C VAL A 229 -13.48 -14.98 -20.06
N LYS A 230 -12.50 -15.62 -20.71
CA LYS A 230 -11.25 -16.04 -20.05
C LYS A 230 -10.48 -14.87 -19.45
N HIS A 231 -10.49 -13.70 -20.10
CA HIS A 231 -9.87 -12.49 -19.55
C HIS A 231 -10.57 -12.04 -18.28
N HIS A 232 -11.90 -11.97 -18.31
CA HIS A 232 -12.73 -11.61 -17.16
C HIS A 232 -12.51 -12.57 -15.98
N GLU A 233 -12.51 -13.88 -16.21
CA GLU A 233 -12.20 -14.89 -15.18
C GLU A 233 -10.81 -14.66 -14.58
N THR A 234 -9.81 -14.32 -15.42
CA THR A 234 -8.45 -14.02 -14.95
C THR A 234 -8.42 -12.74 -14.11
N ILE A 235 -9.19 -11.71 -14.47
CA ILE A 235 -9.35 -10.48 -13.68
C ILE A 235 -9.97 -10.80 -12.31
N LEU A 236 -11.04 -11.59 -12.29
CA LEU A 236 -11.68 -12.02 -11.04
C LEU A 236 -10.72 -12.82 -10.16
N SER A 237 -9.96 -13.76 -10.73
CA SER A 237 -8.95 -14.53 -10.00
C SER A 237 -7.82 -13.65 -9.44
N PHE A 238 -7.37 -12.67 -10.23
CA PHE A 238 -6.37 -11.69 -9.81
C PHE A 238 -6.89 -10.83 -8.65
N ALA A 239 -8.09 -10.27 -8.78
CA ALA A 239 -8.72 -9.44 -7.75
C ALA A 239 -9.00 -10.25 -6.46
N ALA A 240 -9.52 -11.47 -6.57
CA ALA A 240 -9.76 -12.35 -5.42
C ALA A 240 -8.46 -12.71 -4.70
N THR A 241 -7.40 -13.02 -5.45
CA THR A 241 -6.08 -13.30 -4.86
C THR A 241 -5.52 -12.04 -4.18
N ALA A 242 -5.61 -10.87 -4.80
CA ALA A 242 -5.20 -9.61 -4.18
C ALA A 242 -5.99 -9.31 -2.90
N ASN A 243 -7.32 -9.49 -2.94
CA ASN A 243 -8.17 -9.26 -1.79
C ASN A 243 -7.83 -10.20 -0.62
N SER A 244 -7.57 -11.48 -0.88
CA SER A 244 -7.18 -12.45 0.16
C SER A 244 -5.84 -12.13 0.86
N ILE A 245 -5.00 -11.28 0.24
CA ILE A 245 -3.73 -10.84 0.83
C ILE A 245 -3.95 -9.62 1.72
N PHE A 246 -4.84 -8.71 1.32
CA PHE A 246 -4.91 -7.36 1.87
C PHE A 246 -6.23 -7.00 2.55
N ASP A 247 -7.27 -7.83 2.50
CA ASP A 247 -8.58 -7.55 3.11
C ASP A 247 -8.48 -7.16 4.59
N LEU A 248 -7.81 -7.98 5.40
CA LEU A 248 -7.62 -7.74 6.83
C LEU A 248 -6.65 -6.58 7.09
N ILE A 249 -5.65 -6.39 6.22
CA ILE A 249 -4.73 -5.24 6.28
C ILE A 249 -5.51 -3.93 6.09
N VAL A 250 -6.36 -3.88 5.06
CA VAL A 250 -7.15 -2.68 4.72
C VAL A 250 -8.18 -2.42 5.81
N LEU A 251 -8.85 -3.45 6.32
CA LEU A 251 -9.76 -3.32 7.46
C LEU A 251 -9.04 -2.75 8.69
N GLY A 252 -7.87 -3.32 9.02
CA GLY A 252 -7.01 -2.84 10.08
C GLY A 252 -6.64 -1.37 9.88
N GLN A 253 -6.17 -1.01 8.69
CA GLN A 253 -5.79 0.36 8.33
C GLN A 253 -6.91 1.36 8.56
N PHE A 254 -8.13 1.07 8.11
CA PHE A 254 -9.28 1.97 8.30
C PHE A 254 -9.59 2.15 9.79
N ALA A 255 -9.63 1.04 10.55
CA ALA A 255 -9.95 1.06 11.97
C ALA A 255 -8.89 1.81 12.79
N THR A 256 -7.61 1.50 12.59
CA THR A 256 -6.50 2.14 13.31
C THR A 256 -6.35 3.59 12.90
N SER A 257 -6.54 3.95 11.63
CA SER A 257 -6.44 5.34 11.17
C SER A 257 -7.55 6.19 11.79
N ALA A 258 -8.79 5.69 11.84
CA ALA A 258 -9.89 6.40 12.48
C ALA A 258 -9.62 6.67 13.97
N LEU A 259 -9.16 5.66 14.71
CA LEU A 259 -8.80 5.79 16.12
C LEU A 259 -7.61 6.76 16.30
N THR A 260 -6.59 6.65 15.45
CA THR A 260 -5.39 7.48 15.51
C THR A 260 -5.69 8.94 15.20
N ILE A 261 -6.55 9.21 14.21
CA ILE A 261 -7.01 10.58 13.91
C ILE A 261 -7.77 11.15 15.11
N ALA A 262 -8.67 10.38 15.73
CA ALA A 262 -9.41 10.83 16.91
C ALA A 262 -8.46 11.19 18.08
N LEU A 263 -7.48 10.34 18.36
CA LEU A 263 -6.46 10.59 19.40
C LEU A 263 -5.54 11.77 19.03
N SER A 264 -5.21 11.95 17.76
CA SER A 264 -4.41 13.09 17.29
C SER A 264 -5.17 14.41 17.42
N LEU A 265 -6.49 14.41 17.16
CA LEU A 265 -7.34 15.58 17.40
C LEU A 265 -7.44 15.90 18.90
N LEU A 266 -7.52 14.87 19.76
CA LEU A 266 -7.44 15.06 21.20
C LEU A 266 -6.08 15.65 21.60
N GLN A 267 -4.97 15.14 21.03
CA GLN A 267 -3.63 15.71 21.28
C GLN A 267 -3.58 17.20 20.92
N LEU A 268 -4.13 17.60 19.78
CA LEU A 268 -4.19 19.00 19.36
C LEU A 268 -5.00 19.89 20.32
N SER A 269 -5.93 19.33 21.08
CA SER A 269 -6.66 20.07 22.11
C SER A 269 -5.90 20.22 23.43
N LEU A 270 -4.86 19.41 23.66
CA LEU A 270 -4.05 19.40 24.87
C LEU A 270 -2.76 20.21 24.74
N VAL A 271 -2.29 20.49 23.52
CA VAL A 271 -1.05 21.23 23.26
C VAL A 271 -1.33 22.67 22.79
N ASP A 272 -0.36 23.57 23.01
CA ASP A 272 -0.46 24.94 22.54
C ASP A 272 -0.41 25.04 21.01
N ARG A 273 -1.14 26.01 20.45
CA ARG A 273 -1.29 26.19 18.99
C ARG A 273 0.02 26.43 18.23
N PHE A 274 1.03 26.99 18.89
CA PHE A 274 2.34 27.29 18.31
C PHE A 274 3.44 26.29 18.74
N ASP A 275 3.05 25.18 19.38
CA ASP A 275 3.98 24.11 19.72
C ASP A 275 4.38 23.31 18.46
N ALA A 276 5.66 22.91 18.39
CA ALA A 276 6.15 22.02 17.35
C ALA A 276 5.40 20.68 17.34
N VAL A 277 4.95 20.22 18.51
CA VAL A 277 4.11 19.01 18.64
C VAL A 277 2.78 19.19 17.90
N ALA A 278 2.18 20.38 17.93
CA ALA A 278 0.94 20.66 17.20
C ALA A 278 1.15 20.58 15.68
N ALA A 279 2.24 21.17 15.17
CA ALA A 279 2.58 21.12 13.75
C ALA A 279 2.81 19.69 13.26
N VAL A 280 3.60 18.90 13.99
CA VAL A 280 3.89 17.49 13.65
C VAL A 280 2.60 16.65 13.67
N THR A 281 1.72 16.88 14.66
CA THR A 281 0.43 16.19 14.77
C THR A 281 -0.51 16.54 13.62
N LEU A 282 -0.52 17.79 13.14
CA LEU A 282 -1.31 18.19 11.96
C LEU A 282 -0.82 17.48 10.69
N PHE A 283 0.49 17.44 10.44
CA PHE A 283 1.05 16.71 9.29
C PHE A 283 0.71 15.22 9.35
N TYR A 284 0.68 14.64 10.54
CA TYR A 284 0.32 13.24 10.75
C TYR A 284 -1.15 12.95 10.42
N ILE A 285 -2.08 13.82 10.81
CA ILE A 285 -3.50 13.70 10.43
C ILE A 285 -3.65 13.79 8.90
N LEU A 286 -2.94 14.72 8.26
CA LEU A 286 -2.96 14.88 6.80
C LEU A 286 -2.42 13.63 6.08
N ASP A 287 -1.35 13.03 6.60
CA ASP A 287 -0.81 11.77 6.10
C ASP A 287 -1.85 10.64 6.19
N LEU A 288 -2.44 10.40 7.37
CA LEU A 288 -3.44 9.35 7.57
C LEU A 288 -4.69 9.56 6.67
N ALA A 289 -5.15 10.81 6.54
CA ALA A 289 -6.24 11.16 5.66
C ALA A 289 -5.88 10.91 4.17
N GLY A 290 -4.64 11.22 3.77
CA GLY A 290 -4.12 10.97 2.44
C GLY A 290 -4.08 9.47 2.11
N GLN A 291 -3.55 8.65 3.01
CA GLN A 291 -3.53 7.18 2.85
C GLN A 291 -4.94 6.63 2.63
N GLN A 292 -5.90 7.08 3.44
CA GLN A 292 -7.29 6.67 3.32
C GLN A 292 -7.92 7.08 1.99
N PHE A 293 -7.67 8.32 1.57
CA PHE A 293 -8.16 8.84 0.30
C PHE A 293 -7.67 7.98 -0.88
N PHE A 294 -6.40 7.58 -0.89
CA PHE A 294 -5.88 6.73 -1.96
C PHE A 294 -6.53 5.35 -1.99
N TYR A 295 -6.75 4.71 -0.83
CA TYR A 295 -7.52 3.46 -0.77
C TYR A 295 -8.90 3.59 -1.41
N CYS A 296 -9.66 4.60 -0.99
CA CYS A 296 -11.00 4.86 -1.51
C CYS A 296 -10.98 5.19 -3.01
N TRP A 297 -10.04 6.04 -3.45
CA TRP A 297 -9.91 6.47 -4.83
C TRP A 297 -9.69 5.29 -5.78
N PHE A 298 -8.65 4.48 -5.51
CA PHE A 298 -8.32 3.35 -6.39
C PHE A 298 -9.38 2.25 -6.36
N SER A 299 -10.01 2.03 -5.21
CA SER A 299 -11.11 1.06 -5.10
C SER A 299 -12.34 1.50 -5.88
N ASN A 300 -12.72 2.78 -5.78
CA ASN A 300 -13.83 3.36 -6.55
C ASN A 300 -13.57 3.30 -8.05
N GLU A 301 -12.33 3.52 -8.50
CA GLU A 301 -11.98 3.36 -9.90
C GLU A 301 -12.20 1.92 -10.40
N VAL A 302 -11.84 0.90 -9.62
CA VAL A 302 -12.12 -0.50 -9.99
C VAL A 302 -13.63 -0.74 -10.13
N GLU A 303 -14.42 -0.24 -9.19
CA GLU A 303 -15.90 -0.36 -9.22
C GLU A 303 -16.51 0.33 -10.44
N MET A 304 -16.12 1.57 -10.72
CA MET A 304 -16.62 2.34 -11.85
C MET A 304 -16.31 1.69 -13.20
N LYS A 305 -15.18 0.99 -13.29
CA LYS A 305 -14.69 0.38 -14.52
C LYS A 305 -15.26 -1.02 -14.72
N SER A 306 -15.39 -1.80 -13.66
CA SER A 306 -16.07 -3.11 -13.74
C SER A 306 -17.54 -2.98 -14.14
N ARG A 307 -18.23 -1.93 -13.66
CA ARG A 307 -19.62 -1.62 -14.06
C ARG A 307 -19.80 -1.35 -15.55
N LYS A 308 -18.74 -1.00 -16.29
CA LYS A 308 -18.80 -0.76 -17.74
C LYS A 308 -18.71 -2.04 -18.58
N ILE A 309 -18.29 -3.15 -17.98
CA ILE A 309 -18.10 -4.42 -18.70
C ILE A 309 -19.41 -4.87 -19.38
N PRO A 310 -20.57 -4.94 -18.69
CA PRO A 310 -21.81 -5.35 -19.34
C PRO A 310 -22.22 -4.42 -20.49
N TYR A 311 -22.11 -3.11 -20.30
CA TYR A 311 -22.42 -2.11 -21.34
C TYR A 311 -21.52 -2.24 -22.57
N SER A 312 -20.25 -2.59 -22.38
CA SER A 312 -19.30 -2.75 -23.48
C SER A 312 -19.68 -3.93 -24.39
N ILE A 313 -20.24 -5.00 -23.83
CA ILE A 313 -20.78 -6.12 -24.63
C ILE A 313 -21.94 -5.63 -25.52
N PHE A 314 -22.84 -4.82 -24.96
CA PHE A 314 -23.98 -4.28 -25.71
C PHE A 314 -23.57 -3.32 -26.82
N SER A 315 -22.40 -2.69 -26.73
CA SER A 315 -21.86 -1.84 -27.81
C SER A 315 -21.22 -2.59 -28.98
N SER A 316 -21.09 -3.93 -28.89
CA SER A 316 -20.54 -4.75 -29.96
C SER A 316 -21.53 -4.97 -31.12
N GLN A 317 -21.07 -5.59 -32.21
CA GLN A 317 -21.90 -5.97 -33.36
C GLN A 317 -22.73 -7.25 -33.12
N TRP A 318 -23.25 -7.44 -31.89
CA TRP A 318 -23.94 -8.66 -31.46
C TRP A 318 -25.32 -8.89 -32.14
N ILE A 319 -25.92 -7.84 -32.73
CA ILE A 319 -27.26 -7.86 -33.34
C ILE A 319 -27.31 -8.72 -34.60
N ASP A 320 -26.19 -8.99 -35.27
CA ASP A 320 -26.16 -9.75 -36.53
C ASP A 320 -25.76 -11.22 -36.33
N ILE A 321 -25.63 -11.66 -35.07
CA ILE A 321 -25.04 -12.96 -34.72
C ILE A 321 -26.14 -13.97 -34.38
N SER A 322 -25.91 -15.25 -34.64
CA SER A 322 -26.88 -16.32 -34.39
C SER A 322 -27.40 -16.33 -32.94
N PHE A 323 -28.67 -16.71 -32.77
CA PHE A 323 -29.37 -16.69 -31.47
C PHE A 323 -28.62 -17.47 -30.38
N HIS A 324 -27.97 -18.59 -30.73
CA HIS A 324 -27.24 -19.44 -29.79
C HIS A 324 -26.05 -18.73 -29.12
N VAL A 325 -25.43 -17.74 -29.78
CA VAL A 325 -24.33 -16.94 -29.20
C VAL A 325 -24.87 -15.81 -28.32
N ARG A 326 -26.12 -15.37 -28.55
CA ARG A 326 -26.78 -14.34 -27.72
C ARG A 326 -27.30 -14.89 -26.38
N GLU A 327 -27.52 -16.19 -26.29
CA GLU A 327 -28.04 -16.89 -25.12
C GLU A 327 -26.97 -17.26 -24.08
N PHE A 328 -25.80 -16.59 -24.10
CA PHE A 328 -24.70 -16.85 -23.17
C PHE A 328 -25.14 -16.60 -21.70
N GLY A 329 -25.65 -17.65 -21.03
CA GLY A 329 -26.16 -17.56 -19.67
C GLY A 329 -27.28 -18.53 -19.28
N ASN A 330 -27.27 -19.78 -19.76
CA ASN A 330 -28.04 -20.88 -19.15
C ASN A 330 -27.11 -21.86 -18.43
#